data_AF-A0A7S1IEV6-F1
#
_entry.id   AF-A0A7S1IEV6-F1
#
_cell.length_a   1.000
_cell.length_b   1.000
_cell.length_c   1.000
_cell.angle_alpha   90.00
_cell.angle_beta   90.00
_cell.angle_gamma   90.00
#
_symmetry.space_group_name_H-M   'P 1'
#
loop_
_entity.id
_entity.type
_entity.pdbx_description
1 polymer ?
#
loop_
_entity_poly.entity_id
_entity_poly.type
_entity_poly.pdbx_seq_one_letter_code
_entity_poly.pdbx_strand_id
1 'polypeptide(L)'
;VGEVAISDHRGSQPSMDALAKVVSEARVGGMLTKKAGVTHFHLGDGKNGLQPLFDLLDHTDLTIASMVPTHVERNQRLLEHGKEWVRRGGHVNFSSTPDNQVPAILEYQKEGLDLANVSISSDGYGSLNVF
;
A
#
# COMPACT_ATOMS: atom_id res chain seq x y z
N VAL A 1 2.09 9.56 -7.49
CA VAL A 1 3.27 9.88 -6.65
C VAL A 1 3.83 8.56 -6.13
N GLY A 2 5.16 8.41 -6.05
CA GLY A 2 5.80 7.13 -5.71
C GLY A 2 6.40 7.12 -4.31
N GLU A 3 6.30 5.96 -3.65
CA GLU A 3 6.95 5.60 -2.37
C GLU A 3 6.83 6.62 -1.24
N VAL A 4 5.60 7.08 -0.98
CA VAL A 4 5.33 7.83 0.26
C VAL A 4 5.43 6.86 1.44
N ALA A 5 6.44 7.03 2.30
CA ALA A 5 6.67 6.14 3.42
C ALA A 5 5.71 6.43 4.58
N ILE A 6 4.99 5.39 5.03
CA ILE A 6 4.16 5.40 6.24
C ILE A 6 4.48 4.18 7.10
N SER A 7 4.22 4.28 8.40
CA SER A 7 4.49 3.18 9.34
C SER A 7 5.93 2.65 9.22
N ASP A 8 6.90 3.52 8.95
CA ASP A 8 8.32 3.20 8.82
C ASP A 8 9.14 4.21 9.61
N HIS A 9 10.17 3.77 10.33
CA HIS A 9 11.03 4.65 11.13
C HIS A 9 11.89 5.60 10.27
N ARG A 10 12.04 5.31 8.97
CA ARG A 10 12.75 6.14 7.98
C ARG A 10 11.83 7.14 7.29
N GLY A 11 10.52 7.03 7.49
CA GLY A 11 9.53 7.92 6.90
C GLY A 11 9.47 9.27 7.60
N SER A 12 8.93 10.28 6.92
CA SER A 12 8.77 11.65 7.42
C SER A 12 7.68 11.81 8.49
N GLN A 13 6.99 10.72 8.86
CA GLN A 13 5.84 10.70 9.77
C GLN A 13 4.75 11.71 9.34
N PRO A 14 4.24 11.63 8.08
CA PRO A 14 3.30 12.60 7.57
C PRO A 14 1.98 12.57 8.37
N SER A 15 1.39 13.75 8.58
CA SER A 15 0.05 13.87 9.16
C SER A 15 -1.03 13.38 8.18
N MET A 16 -2.23 13.12 8.71
CA MET A 16 -3.40 12.77 7.88
C MET A 16 -3.67 13.82 6.80
N ASP A 17 -3.60 15.12 7.13
CA ASP A 17 -3.79 16.20 6.16
C ASP A 17 -2.73 16.20 5.06
N ALA A 18 -1.46 15.94 5.41
CA ALA A 18 -0.38 15.86 4.43
C ALA A 18 -0.57 14.66 3.48
N LEU A 19 -1.00 13.51 4.02
CA LEU A 19 -1.35 12.34 3.23
C LEU A 19 -2.55 12.60 2.33
N ALA A 20 -3.62 13.19 2.86
CA ALA A 20 -4.83 13.51 2.11
C ALA A 20 -4.51 14.46 0.95
N LYS A 21 -3.68 15.48 1.21
CA LYS A 21 -3.22 16.42 0.20
C LYS A 21 -2.48 15.71 -0.94
N VAL A 22 -1.45 14.92 -0.66
CA VAL A 22 -0.65 14.28 -1.72
C VAL A 22 -1.47 13.27 -2.55
N VAL A 23 -2.39 12.53 -1.92
CA VAL A 23 -3.29 11.62 -2.64
C VAL A 23 -4.27 12.41 -3.51
N SER A 24 -4.85 13.49 -3.00
CA SER A 24 -5.78 14.34 -3.76
C SER A 24 -5.10 14.97 -4.99
N GLU A 25 -3.87 15.47 -4.84
CA GLU A 25 -3.10 16.06 -5.93
C GLU A 25 -2.78 15.03 -7.01
N ALA A 26 -2.34 13.83 -6.61
CA ALA A 26 -2.09 12.73 -7.54
C ALA A 26 -3.36 12.33 -8.30
N ARG A 27 -4.50 12.23 -7.60
CA ARG A 27 -5.79 11.84 -8.16
C ARG A 27 -6.30 12.87 -9.16
N VAL A 28 -6.30 14.16 -8.80
CA VAL A 28 -6.72 15.25 -9.69
C VAL A 28 -5.80 15.34 -10.91
N GLY A 29 -4.48 15.27 -10.71
CA GLY A 29 -3.52 15.24 -11.82
C GLY A 29 -3.75 14.06 -12.77
N GLY A 30 -4.09 12.90 -12.23
CA GLY A 30 -4.48 11.72 -13.01
C GLY A 30 -5.72 11.94 -13.87
N MET A 31 -6.78 12.52 -13.29
CA MET A 31 -8.01 12.85 -14.03
C MET A 31 -7.76 13.83 -15.18
N LEU A 32 -6.99 14.88 -14.93
CA LEU A 32 -6.69 15.91 -15.93
C LEU A 32 -5.83 15.36 -17.08
N THR A 33 -4.95 14.40 -16.80
CA THR A 33 -3.96 13.90 -17.77
C THR A 33 -4.25 12.51 -18.32
N LYS A 34 -5.37 11.88 -17.93
CA LYS A 34 -5.72 10.49 -18.25
C LYS A 34 -4.63 9.49 -17.84
N LYS A 35 -3.97 9.75 -16.71
CA LYS A 35 -3.01 8.84 -16.07
C LYS A 35 -3.68 8.14 -14.88
N ALA A 36 -3.04 7.11 -14.34
CA ALA A 36 -3.57 6.33 -13.23
C ALA A 36 -4.00 7.19 -12.02
N GLY A 37 -3.23 8.23 -11.69
CA GLY A 37 -3.57 9.14 -10.59
C GLY A 37 -3.51 8.48 -9.21
N VAL A 38 -2.61 7.51 -9.05
CA VAL A 38 -2.42 6.75 -7.81
C VAL A 38 -1.22 7.24 -7.00
N THR A 39 -1.27 6.99 -5.70
CA THR A 39 -0.14 7.15 -4.79
C THR A 39 0.29 5.79 -4.27
N HIS A 40 1.56 5.45 -4.48
CA HIS A 40 2.16 4.24 -3.92
C HIS A 40 2.71 4.53 -2.52
N PHE A 41 2.41 3.64 -1.58
CA PHE A 41 2.81 3.78 -0.18
C PHE A 41 3.79 2.70 0.23
N HIS A 42 5.00 3.12 0.60
CA HIS A 42 5.97 2.25 1.23
C HIS A 42 5.54 1.96 2.66
N LEU A 43 5.46 0.67 3.03
CA LEU A 43 5.16 0.23 4.39
C LEU A 43 6.41 -0.31 5.08
N GLY A 44 6.70 0.24 6.26
CA GLY A 44 7.68 -0.33 7.20
C GLY A 44 7.05 -1.24 8.24
N ASP A 45 7.81 -1.59 9.28
CA ASP A 45 7.36 -2.46 10.37
C ASP A 45 6.68 -1.70 11.55
N GLY A 46 6.35 -0.43 11.34
CA GLY A 46 5.68 0.42 12.32
C GLY A 46 4.33 -0.14 12.77
N LYS A 47 3.99 0.14 14.03
CA LYS A 47 2.85 -0.48 14.73
C LYS A 47 1.50 -0.23 14.05
N ASN A 48 1.35 0.92 13.41
CA ASN A 48 0.09 1.34 12.80
C ASN A 48 -0.21 0.64 11.47
N GLY A 49 0.78 0.03 10.80
CA GLY A 49 0.57 -0.67 9.54
C GLY A 49 -0.18 0.17 8.49
N LEU A 50 -1.28 -0.37 7.94
CA LEU A 50 -2.16 0.33 7.00
C LEU A 50 -3.16 1.30 7.66
N GLN A 51 -3.18 1.43 9.00
CA GLN A 51 -4.15 2.30 9.69
C GLN A 51 -4.20 3.73 9.11
N PRO A 52 -3.06 4.39 8.78
CA PRO A 52 -3.13 5.72 8.17
C PRO A 52 -3.90 5.75 6.84
N LEU A 53 -3.93 4.65 6.08
CA LEU A 53 -4.70 4.56 4.84
C LEU A 53 -6.18 4.26 5.09
N PHE A 54 -6.49 3.42 6.08
CA PHE A 54 -7.87 3.22 6.51
C PHE A 54 -8.47 4.53 7.03
N ASP A 55 -7.73 5.29 7.83
CA ASP A 55 -8.16 6.59 8.35
C ASP A 55 -8.46 7.58 7.20
N LEU A 56 -7.65 7.59 6.14
CA LEU A 56 -7.93 8.41 4.96
C LEU A 56 -9.24 8.01 4.27
N LEU A 57 -9.52 6.71 4.14
CA LEU A 57 -10.78 6.23 3.55
C LEU A 57 -11.99 6.60 4.40
N ASP A 58 -11.85 6.48 5.72
CA ASP A 58 -12.98 6.65 6.64
C ASP A 58 -13.27 8.14 6.93
N HIS A 59 -12.29 9.03 6.71
CA HIS A 59 -12.40 10.46 7.06
C HIS A 59 -12.27 11.44 5.88
N THR A 60 -12.15 10.95 4.65
CA THR A 60 -12.08 11.81 3.45
C THR A 60 -12.87 11.21 2.29
N ASP A 61 -13.07 11.99 1.22
CA ASP A 61 -13.70 11.51 -0.02
C ASP A 61 -12.70 10.79 -0.96
N LEU A 62 -11.50 10.46 -0.48
CA LEU A 62 -10.50 9.76 -1.28
C LEU A 62 -10.93 8.32 -1.52
N THR A 63 -10.84 7.89 -2.78
CA THR A 63 -11.22 6.54 -3.16
C THR A 63 -10.08 5.55 -2.90
N ILE A 64 -10.42 4.32 -2.51
CA ILE A 64 -9.45 3.24 -2.28
C ILE A 64 -8.56 2.95 -3.50
N ALA A 65 -9.12 3.10 -4.71
CA ALA A 65 -8.38 2.94 -5.97
C ALA A 65 -7.28 3.99 -6.18
N SER A 66 -7.23 5.07 -5.39
CA SER A 66 -6.19 6.12 -5.48
C SER A 66 -4.92 5.78 -4.67
N MET A 67 -4.93 4.69 -3.91
CA MET A 67 -3.89 4.36 -2.93
C MET A 67 -3.45 2.90 -3.09
N VAL A 68 -2.15 2.67 -3.23
CA VAL A 68 -1.57 1.34 -3.44
C VAL A 68 -0.47 1.09 -2.40
N PRO A 69 -0.75 0.40 -1.28
CA PRO A 69 0.29 -0.03 -0.36
C PRO A 69 1.20 -1.09 -0.99
N THR A 70 2.51 -0.98 -0.76
CA THR A 70 3.53 -1.95 -1.17
C THR A 70 4.22 -2.58 0.05
N HIS A 71 4.92 -3.70 -0.15
CA HIS A 71 5.60 -4.49 0.88
C HIS A 71 4.63 -5.04 1.94
N VAL A 72 3.38 -5.30 1.54
CA VAL A 72 2.31 -5.75 2.44
C VAL A 72 2.61 -7.13 3.03
N GLU A 73 3.37 -7.96 2.30
CA GLU A 73 3.79 -9.30 2.67
C GLU A 73 4.94 -9.36 3.68
N ARG A 74 5.59 -8.24 4.01
CA ARG A 74 6.81 -8.23 4.83
C ARG A 74 6.65 -8.75 6.26
N ASN A 75 5.43 -8.73 6.80
CA ASN A 75 5.10 -9.31 8.11
C ASN A 75 3.60 -9.65 8.21
N GLN A 76 3.25 -10.57 9.12
CA GLN A 76 1.88 -11.09 9.22
C GLN A 76 0.84 -10.00 9.52
N ARG A 77 1.16 -9.00 10.35
CA ARG A 77 0.20 -7.93 10.70
C ARG A 77 -0.18 -7.12 9.46
N LEU A 78 0.80 -6.75 8.66
CA LEU A 78 0.57 -6.06 7.39
C LEU A 78 -0.18 -6.95 6.40
N LEU A 79 0.15 -8.23 6.35
CA LEU A 79 -0.52 -9.19 5.49
C LEU A 79 -2.02 -9.25 5.80
N GLU A 80 -2.40 -9.32 7.09
CA GLU A 80 -3.81 -9.26 7.53
C GLU A 80 -4.50 -7.95 7.16
N HIS A 81 -3.84 -6.81 7.39
CA HIS A 81 -4.38 -5.52 6.98
C HIS A 81 -4.57 -5.44 5.45
N GLY A 82 -3.64 -6.02 4.69
CA GLY A 82 -3.74 -6.10 3.24
C GLY A 82 -4.93 -6.94 2.78
N LYS A 83 -5.27 -8.02 3.48
CA LYS A 83 -6.47 -8.82 3.17
C LYS A 83 -7.72 -7.97 3.33
N GLU A 84 -7.82 -7.22 4.42
CA GLU A 84 -8.91 -6.28 4.64
C GLU A 84 -8.95 -5.20 3.56
N TRP A 85 -7.81 -4.66 3.17
CA TRP A 85 -7.70 -3.69 2.07
C TRP A 85 -8.26 -4.26 0.75
N VAL A 86 -7.87 -5.49 0.39
CA VAL A 86 -8.38 -6.17 -0.81
C VAL A 86 -9.87 -6.47 -0.70
N ARG A 87 -10.39 -6.86 0.47
CA ARG A 87 -11.83 -7.07 0.70
C ARG A 87 -12.66 -5.80 0.47
N ARG A 88 -12.07 -4.63 0.75
CA ARG A 88 -12.68 -3.32 0.44
C ARG A 88 -12.53 -2.90 -1.03
N GLY A 89 -11.98 -3.76 -1.89
CA GLY A 89 -11.75 -3.48 -3.32
C GLY A 89 -10.47 -2.72 -3.61
N GLY A 90 -9.55 -2.64 -2.64
CA GLY A 90 -8.27 -1.97 -2.79
C GLY A 90 -7.21 -2.84 -3.44
N HIS A 91 -6.28 -2.21 -4.16
CA HIS A 91 -5.14 -2.89 -4.77
C HIS A 91 -3.96 -2.92 -3.79
N VAL A 92 -3.30 -4.06 -3.65
CA VAL A 92 -2.04 -4.21 -2.89
C VAL A 92 -0.90 -4.61 -3.81
N ASN A 93 0.31 -4.24 -3.44
CA ASN A 93 1.52 -4.65 -4.14
C ASN A 93 2.45 -5.44 -3.21
N PHE A 94 2.93 -6.58 -3.69
CA PHE A 94 3.95 -7.37 -3.02
C PHE A 94 5.32 -7.12 -3.65
N SER A 95 6.39 -7.18 -2.85
CA SER A 95 7.74 -7.28 -3.39
C SER A 95 8.06 -8.70 -3.81
N SER A 96 8.85 -8.85 -4.86
CA SER A 96 9.34 -10.13 -5.38
C SER A 96 10.40 -10.75 -4.45
N THR A 97 10.01 -11.08 -3.23
CA THR A 97 10.81 -11.77 -2.23
C THR A 97 10.23 -13.18 -2.05
N PRO A 98 10.83 -14.24 -2.64
CA PRO A 98 10.20 -15.56 -2.71
C PRO A 98 9.75 -16.12 -1.36
N ASP A 99 10.51 -15.83 -0.30
CA ASP A 99 10.25 -16.31 1.07
C ASP A 99 8.95 -15.76 1.68
N ASN A 100 8.50 -14.58 1.27
CA ASN A 100 7.29 -13.94 1.82
C ASN A 100 6.15 -13.87 0.78
N GLN A 101 6.48 -13.56 -0.47
CA GLN A 101 5.51 -13.28 -1.53
C GLN A 101 4.74 -14.53 -1.98
N VAL A 102 5.41 -15.67 -2.16
CA VAL A 102 4.73 -16.90 -2.59
C VAL A 102 3.75 -17.40 -1.51
N PRO A 103 4.14 -17.51 -0.23
CA PRO A 103 3.20 -17.82 0.85
C PRO A 103 2.03 -16.84 0.94
N ALA A 104 2.28 -15.53 0.84
CA ALA A 104 1.24 -14.50 0.89
C ALA A 104 0.19 -14.65 -0.21
N ILE A 105 0.60 -14.95 -1.45
CA ILE A 105 -0.31 -15.18 -2.57
C ILE A 105 -1.18 -16.41 -2.33
N LEU A 106 -0.57 -17.52 -1.89
CA LEU A 106 -1.32 -18.75 -1.59
C LEU A 106 -2.32 -18.54 -0.45
N GLU A 107 -1.95 -17.75 0.55
CA GLU A 107 -2.84 -17.36 1.66
C GLU A 107 -4.02 -16.53 1.16
N TYR A 108 -3.77 -15.51 0.33
CA TYR A 108 -4.84 -14.70 -0.26
C TYR A 108 -5.77 -15.52 -1.14
N GLN A 109 -5.22 -16.42 -1.94
CA GLN A 109 -5.98 -17.35 -2.77
C GLN A 109 -6.86 -18.28 -1.93
N LYS A 110 -6.31 -18.84 -0.84
CA LYS A 110 -7.04 -19.73 0.07
C LYS A 110 -8.19 -19.02 0.77
N GLU A 111 -8.04 -17.74 1.07
CA GLU A 111 -9.09 -16.90 1.66
C GLU A 111 -10.11 -16.35 0.65
N GLY A 112 -9.96 -16.69 -0.63
CA GLY A 112 -10.88 -16.28 -1.69
C GLY A 112 -10.80 -14.79 -2.04
N LEU A 113 -9.65 -14.14 -1.81
CA LEU A 113 -9.42 -12.76 -2.21
C LEU A 113 -9.20 -12.65 -3.71
N ASP A 114 -9.66 -11.54 -4.29
CA ASP A 114 -9.48 -11.28 -5.72
C ASP A 114 -8.00 -10.97 -6.03
N LEU A 115 -7.32 -11.95 -6.62
CA LEU A 115 -5.91 -11.80 -7.01
C LEU A 115 -5.71 -10.77 -8.14
N ALA A 116 -6.77 -10.33 -8.83
CA ALA A 116 -6.67 -9.21 -9.77
C ALA A 116 -6.28 -7.89 -9.05
N ASN A 117 -6.56 -7.78 -7.75
CA ASN A 117 -6.18 -6.66 -6.89
C ASN A 117 -4.80 -6.84 -6.22
N VAL A 118 -4.00 -7.82 -6.68
CA VAL A 118 -2.66 -8.08 -6.16
C VAL A 118 -1.65 -7.93 -7.31
N SER A 119 -0.69 -7.02 -7.17
CA SER A 119 0.46 -6.92 -8.06
C SER A 119 1.76 -7.35 -7.38
N ILE A 120 2.78 -7.63 -8.18
CA ILE A 120 4.12 -7.96 -7.71
C ILE A 120 5.10 -7.01 -8.40
N SER A 121 5.97 -6.38 -7.62
CA SER A 121 7.07 -5.54 -8.12
C SER A 121 8.41 -6.05 -7.59
N SER A 122 9.51 -5.73 -8.27
CA SER A 122 10.83 -6.22 -7.86
C SER A 122 11.47 -5.49 -6.68
N ASP A 123 11.11 -4.22 -6.45
CA ASP A 123 11.91 -3.31 -5.60
C ASP A 123 13.41 -3.27 -6.04
N GLY A 124 13.62 -3.44 -7.35
CA GLY A 124 14.96 -3.58 -7.93
C GLY A 124 15.80 -2.32 -7.78
N TYR A 125 17.11 -2.50 -7.54
CA TYR A 125 18.06 -1.43 -7.24
C TYR A 125 17.83 -0.70 -5.89
N GLY A 126 16.87 -1.13 -5.08
CA GLY A 126 16.72 -0.71 -3.68
C GLY A 126 17.76 -1.35 -2.75
N SER A 127 17.78 -0.93 -1.49
CA SER A 127 18.59 -1.56 -0.43
C SER A 127 17.70 -2.08 0.71
N LEU A 128 17.81 -3.37 1.00
CA LEU A 128 17.14 -4.02 2.14
C LEU A 128 18.02 -3.85 3.38
N ASN A 129 17.93 -2.69 4.01
CA ASN A 129 18.72 -2.38 5.19
C ASN A 129 18.22 -3.16 6.41
N VAL A 130 19.15 -3.84 7.09
CA VAL A 130 18.93 -4.46 8.40
C VAL A 130 19.47 -3.50 9.45
N PHE A 131 18.61 -2.94 10.30
CA PHE A 131 18.97 -2.06 11.43
C PHE A 131 18.66 -2.74 12.76
#